data_AF-A0A3E2NUU3-F1
#
_entry.id   AF-A0A3E2NUU3-F1
#
_cell.length_a   1.000
_cell.length_b   1.000
_cell.length_c   1.000
_cell.angle_alpha   90.00
_cell.angle_beta   90.00
_cell.angle_gamma   90.00
#
_symmetry.space_group_name_H-M   'P 1'
#
loop_
_entity.id
_entity.type
_entity.pdbx_description
1 polymer ?
#
loop_
_entity_poly.entity_id
_entity_poly.type
_entity_poly.pdbx_seq_one_letter_code
_entity_poly.pdbx_strand_id
1 'polypeptide(L)' 'MTTVHIGTAFLIRACSKKELREAYCVSVKTFNKWLAGVPDLGAYEGKTYTPKQVQKIVDHLGTP' A
#
# COMPACT_ATOMS: atom_id res chain seq x y z
N MET A 1 -17.55 1.66 23.35
CA MET A 1 -17.00 1.91 22.00
C MET A 1 -16.02 0.80 21.73
N THR A 2 -16.44 -0.20 20.95
CA THR A 2 -15.68 -1.45 20.78
C THR A 2 -14.60 -1.23 19.74
N THR A 3 -13.35 -1.12 20.18
CA THR A 3 -12.19 -1.09 19.28
C THR A 3 -12.04 -2.48 18.66
N VAL A 4 -12.42 -2.62 17.39
CA VAL A 4 -12.21 -3.84 16.61
C VAL A 4 -10.74 -3.89 16.21
N HIS A 5 -9.96 -4.69 16.92
CA HIS A 5 -8.60 -5.04 16.52
C HIS A 5 -8.67 -6.15 15.46
N ILE A 6 -8.88 -5.76 14.21
CA ILE A 6 -8.49 -6.59 13.06
C ILE A 6 -6.96 -6.61 13.03
N GLY A 7 -6.39 -7.82 13.09
CA GLY A 7 -4.97 -8.07 13.24
C GLY A 7 -4.12 -7.38 12.17
N THR A 8 -2.88 -7.08 12.53
CA THR A 8 -1.84 -6.38 11.74
C THR A 8 -2.08 -4.88 11.54
N ALA A 9 -1.60 -4.09 12.49
CA ALA A 9 -1.53 -2.64 12.41
C ALA A 9 -0.50 -2.18 11.36
N PHE A 10 -0.79 -2.37 10.07
CA PHE A 10 -0.04 -1.68 9.03
C PHE A 10 -0.39 -0.19 9.12
N LEU A 11 0.56 0.62 9.58
CA LEU A 11 0.37 2.07 9.72
C LEU A 11 0.16 2.69 8.34
N ILE A 12 -1.08 3.09 8.05
CA ILE A 12 -1.45 3.84 6.85
C ILE A 12 -0.82 5.24 6.95
N ARG A 13 0.40 5.35 6.44
CA ARG A 13 1.18 6.59 6.38
C ARG A 13 1.71 6.80 4.97
N ALA A 14 2.23 7.99 4.70
CA ALA A 14 2.92 8.22 3.46
C ALA A 14 4.20 7.37 3.44
N CYS A 15 4.27 6.45 2.48
CA CYS A 15 5.37 5.49 2.38
C CYS A 15 5.95 5.51 0.97
N SER A 16 7.25 5.27 0.87
CA SER A 16 7.88 5.11 -0.44
C SER A 16 7.50 3.78 -1.07
N LYS A 17 7.54 3.70 -2.40
CA LYS A 17 7.39 2.44 -3.15
C LYS A 17 8.35 1.34 -2.67
N LYS A 18 9.54 1.74 -2.22
CA LYS A 18 10.54 0.86 -1.62
C LYS A 18 10.07 0.29 -0.27
N GLU A 19 9.48 1.09 0.60
CA GLU A 19 8.96 0.57 1.89
C GLU A 19 7.82 -0.41 1.65
N LEU A 20 6.90 -0.11 0.72
CA LEU A 20 5.80 -1.01 0.40
C LEU A 20 6.30 -2.33 -0.18
N ARG A 21 7.20 -2.32 -1.18
CA ARG A 21 7.72 -3.58 -1.76
C ARG A 21 8.41 -4.44 -0.70
N GLU A 22 9.09 -3.81 0.25
CA GLU A 22 9.82 -4.49 1.33
C GLU A 22 8.84 -5.08 2.34
N ALA A 23 7.77 -4.37 2.69
CA ALA A 23 6.69 -4.90 3.52
C ALA A 23 6.02 -6.11 2.87
N TYR A 24 5.68 -6.03 1.59
CA TYR A 24 5.08 -7.14 0.83
C TYR A 24 6.09 -8.24 0.44
N CYS A 25 7.39 -8.07 0.75
CA CYS A 25 8.46 -8.99 0.34
C CYS A 25 8.45 -9.35 -1.15
N VAL A 26 8.18 -8.36 -2.02
CA VAL A 26 8.09 -8.56 -3.47
C VAL A 26 9.13 -7.76 -4.26
N SER A 27 9.46 -8.29 -5.44
CA SER A 27 10.27 -7.57 -6.42
C SER A 27 9.54 -6.35 -6.98
N VAL A 28 10.30 -5.34 -7.41
CA VAL A 28 9.75 -4.11 -8.02
C VAL A 28 8.86 -4.42 -9.23
N LYS A 29 9.25 -5.39 -10.06
CA LYS A 29 8.46 -5.82 -11.22
C LYS A 29 7.10 -6.39 -10.83
N THR A 30 7.05 -7.23 -9.78
CA THR A 30 5.82 -7.80 -9.24
C THR A 30 4.94 -6.72 -8.63
N PHE A 31 5.53 -5.84 -7.82
CA PHE A 31 4.81 -4.73 -7.21
C PHE A 31 4.22 -3.78 -8.26
N ASN A 32 4.96 -3.47 -9.34
CA ASN A 32 4.42 -2.68 -10.46
C ASN A 32 3.24 -3.35 -11.16
N LYS A 33 3.30 -4.68 -11.38
CA LYS A 33 2.18 -5.43 -11.96
C LYS A 33 0.95 -5.37 -11.07
N TRP A 34 1.13 -5.48 -9.75
CA TRP A 34 0.05 -5.36 -8.78
C TRP A 34 -0.58 -3.98 -8.80
N LEU A 35 0.24 -2.92 -8.75
CA LEU A 35 -0.24 -1.54 -8.83
C LEU A 35 -0.97 -1.23 -10.14
N ALA A 36 -0.56 -1.84 -11.25
CA ALA A 36 -1.28 -1.69 -12.54
C ALA A 36 -2.70 -2.28 -12.50
N GLY A 37 -2.97 -3.21 -11.58
CA GLY A 37 -4.30 -3.77 -11.34
C GLY A 37 -5.15 -2.96 -10.37
N VAL A 38 -4.59 -1.99 -9.64
CA VAL A 38 -5.32 -1.17 -8.67
C VAL A 38 -6.00 0.00 -9.41
N PRO A 39 -7.34 0.01 -9.55
CA PRO A 39 -8.04 1.14 -10.16
C PRO A 39 -7.95 2.38 -9.26
N ASP A 40 -7.89 3.56 -9.87
CA ASP A 40 -8.01 4.84 -9.18
C ASP A 40 -6.90 5.11 -8.13
N LEU A 41 -5.69 4.58 -8.34
CA LEU A 41 -4.55 4.83 -7.45
C LEU A 41 -4.09 6.30 -7.49
N GLY A 42 -4.42 7.07 -8.53
CA GLY A 42 -3.95 8.45 -8.71
C GLY A 42 -2.48 8.54 -9.11
N ALA A 43 -1.98 9.77 -9.31
CA ALA A 43 -0.61 10.01 -9.75
C ALA A 43 0.40 9.69 -8.64
N TYR A 44 1.54 9.11 -9.03
CA TYR A 44 2.68 8.91 -8.14
C TYR A 44 3.53 10.18 -8.13
N GLU A 45 3.17 11.13 -7.27
CA GLU A 45 3.87 12.41 -7.14
C GLU A 45 4.90 12.36 -6.00
N GLY A 46 6.03 13.07 -6.17
CA GLY A 46 7.02 13.22 -5.09
C GLY A 46 7.75 11.94 -4.66
N LYS A 47 7.73 10.88 -5.49
CA LYS A 47 8.36 9.58 -5.20
C LYS A 47 7.84 8.89 -3.91
N THR A 48 6.64 9.23 -3.48
CA THR A 48 6.00 8.65 -2.30
C THR A 48 4.52 8.43 -2.57
N TYR A 49 3.94 7.39 -1.95
CA TYR A 49 2.50 7.20 -1.95
C TYR A 49 1.90 7.94 -0.78
N THR A 50 0.83 8.68 -1.02
CA THR A 50 0.05 9.34 0.03
C THR A 50 -0.67 8.29 0.89
N PRO A 51 -1.06 8.62 2.13
CA PRO A 51 -1.75 7.67 3.01
C PRO A 51 -3.02 7.10 2.38
N LYS A 52 -3.76 7.91 1.60
CA LYS A 52 -4.94 7.47 0.86
C LYS A 52 -4.61 6.42 -0.22
N GLN A 53 -3.49 6.59 -0.92
CA GLN A 53 -3.03 5.62 -1.91
C GLN A 53 -2.59 4.33 -1.24
N VAL A 54 -1.83 4.43 -0.15
CA VAL A 54 -1.42 3.28 0.66
C VAL A 54 -2.64 2.52 1.17
N GLN A 55 -3.68 3.21 1.64
CA GLN A 55 -4.94 2.59 2.05
C GLN A 55 -5.58 1.79 0.92
N LYS A 56 -5.67 2.36 -0.30
CA LYS A 56 -6.24 1.66 -1.46
C LYS A 56 -5.40 0.43 -1.87
N ILE A 57 -4.07 0.56 -1.82
CA ILE A 57 -3.16 -0.55 -2.12
C ILE A 57 -3.37 -1.68 -1.12
N VAL A 58 -3.41 -1.37 0.18
CA VAL A 58 -3.60 -2.34 1.26
C VAL A 58 -4.99 -2.97 1.21
N ASP A 59 -6.02 -2.19 0.89
CA ASP A 59 -7.39 -2.69 0.69
C ASP A 59 -7.46 -3.68 -0.48
N HIS A 60 -6.79 -3.37 -1.60
CA HIS A 60 -6.84 -4.20 -2.80
C HIS A 60 -5.92 -5.43 -2.74
N LEU A 61 -4.71 -5.29 -2.20
CA LEU A 61 -3.70 -6.35 -2.15
C LEU A 61 -3.73 -7.15 -0.84
N GLY A 62 -4.45 -6.66 0.18
CA GLY A 62 -4.39 -7.16 1.54
C GLY A 62 -3.27 -6.50 2.36
N THR A 63 -3.35 -6.64 3.68
CA THR A 63 -2.27 -6.25 4.60
C THR A 63 -1.04 -7.14 4.38
N PRO A 64 0.15 -6.54 4.19
CA PRO A 64 1.41 -7.28 4.14
C PRO A 64 1.75 -7.93 5.49
#